data_AF-A0A395NBE6-F1
#
_entry.id   AF-A0A395NBE6-F1
#
_cell.length_a   1.000
_cell.length_b   1.000
_cell.length_c   1.000
_cell.angle_alpha   90.00
_cell.angle_beta   90.00
_cell.angle_gamma   90.00
#
_symmetry.space_group_name_H-M   'P 1'
#
loop_
_entity.id
_entity.type
_entity.pdbx_description
1 polymer ?
#
loop_
_entity_poly.entity_id
_entity_poly.type
_entity_poly.pdbx_seq_one_letter_code
_entity_poly.pdbx_strand_id
1 'polypeptide(L)'
;MSAPAFTFSAPANTDVWKKPPSHDVFTAPPAKPAPYHSLSKNPFPQFKSASITFTTTYTHQYDQAGIILVFTKPSAPRKWIKAGVELFDAQSRLSTVCCDNWADWSVANASPAE
;
A
#
# COMPACT_ATOMS: atom_id res chain seq x y z
N MET A 1 3.25 23.34 -1.52
CA MET A 1 4.20 23.11 -0.40
C MET A 1 4.47 21.61 -0.34
N SER A 2 5.73 21.19 -0.32
CA SER A 2 6.08 19.77 -0.13
C SER A 2 5.77 19.38 1.31
N ALA A 3 5.16 18.21 1.52
CA ALA A 3 5.04 17.65 2.86
C ALA A 3 6.45 17.36 3.43
N PRO A 4 6.65 17.46 4.76
CA PRO A 4 7.91 17.06 5.37
C PRO A 4 8.16 15.56 5.16
N ALA A 5 9.44 15.19 4.99
CA ALA A 5 9.85 13.78 4.94
C ALA A 5 9.63 13.12 6.30
N PHE A 6 9.35 11.81 6.30
CA PHE A 6 9.19 11.01 7.51
C PHE A 6 9.74 9.59 7.29
N THR A 7 10.05 8.92 8.40
CA THR A 7 10.58 7.55 8.40
C THR A 7 9.68 6.66 9.26
N PHE A 8 9.47 5.44 8.81
CA PHE A 8 8.77 4.41 9.57
C PHE A 8 9.35 3.03 9.25
N SER A 9 9.06 2.05 10.09
CA SER A 9 9.45 0.65 9.90
C SER A 9 8.22 -0.24 10.04
N ALA A 10 8.21 -1.33 9.27
CA ALA A 10 7.19 -2.36 9.39
C ALA A 10 7.55 -3.34 10.51
N PRO A 11 6.69 -3.51 11.54
CA PRO A 11 6.79 -4.65 12.43
C PRO A 11 6.64 -5.95 11.64
N ALA A 12 7.17 -7.03 12.21
CA ALA A 12 7.02 -8.37 11.66
C ALA A 12 5.53 -8.71 11.43
N ASN A 13 5.27 -9.50 10.38
CA ASN A 13 3.94 -10.02 10.03
C ASN A 13 2.87 -8.93 9.78
N THR A 14 3.26 -7.81 9.17
CA THR A 14 2.32 -6.78 8.71
C THR A 14 2.02 -6.93 7.22
N ASP A 15 0.75 -6.75 6.83
CA ASP A 15 0.33 -6.85 5.42
C ASP A 15 -1.01 -6.11 5.17
N VAL A 16 -1.34 -5.93 3.90
CA VAL A 16 -2.64 -5.51 3.39
C VAL A 16 -3.06 -6.47 2.29
N TRP A 17 -3.97 -7.39 2.61
CA TRP A 17 -4.41 -8.44 1.69
C TRP A 17 -5.80 -8.96 2.03
N LYS A 18 -6.56 -9.36 0.99
CA LYS A 18 -7.83 -10.07 1.15
C LYS A 18 -7.86 -11.31 0.27
N LYS A 19 -8.12 -12.47 0.86
CA LYS A 19 -8.24 -13.75 0.13
C LYS A 19 -9.46 -14.53 0.62
N PRO A 20 -10.29 -15.07 -0.30
CA PRO A 20 -11.41 -15.91 0.10
C PRO A 20 -10.91 -17.20 0.79
N PRO A 21 -11.70 -17.78 1.70
CA PRO A 21 -13.07 -17.36 2.06
C PRO A 21 -13.16 -16.32 3.19
N SER A 22 -12.09 -16.11 3.97
CA SER A 22 -12.19 -15.34 5.22
C SER A 22 -10.94 -14.53 5.58
N HIS A 23 -9.89 -14.56 4.77
CA HIS A 23 -8.65 -13.85 5.09
C HIS A 23 -8.78 -12.38 4.71
N ASP A 24 -8.74 -11.49 5.71
CA ASP A 24 -8.73 -10.02 5.55
C ASP A 24 -7.73 -9.44 6.56
N VAL A 25 -6.56 -9.06 6.07
CA VAL A 25 -5.48 -8.47 6.87
C VAL A 25 -5.25 -7.04 6.40
N PHE A 26 -5.14 -6.13 7.36
CA PHE A 26 -4.89 -4.71 7.12
C PHE A 26 -4.13 -4.13 8.31
N THR A 27 -2.85 -4.49 8.39
CA THR A 27 -1.97 -4.23 9.53
C THR A 27 -0.69 -3.47 9.16
N ALA A 28 -0.49 -3.13 7.87
CA ALA A 28 0.66 -2.36 7.41
C ALA A 28 0.75 -0.98 8.09
N PRO A 29 1.96 -0.52 8.46
CA PRO A 29 2.14 0.79 9.06
C PRO A 29 1.67 1.96 8.18
N PRO A 30 1.28 3.09 8.80
CA PRO A 30 1.18 3.29 10.23
C PRO A 30 -0.12 2.66 10.76
N ALA A 31 -0.03 1.56 11.49
CA ALA A 31 -1.16 0.81 12.04
C ALA A 31 -1.16 0.91 13.57
N LYS A 32 -1.08 2.15 14.09
CA LYS A 32 -1.61 2.61 15.39
C LYS A 32 -1.04 4.01 15.70
N PRO A 33 -1.82 4.89 16.36
CA PRO A 33 -3.21 4.69 16.78
C PRO A 33 -4.25 5.00 15.68
N ALA A 34 -3.84 5.45 14.49
CA ALA A 34 -4.71 5.56 13.31
C ALA A 34 -4.17 4.64 12.21
N PRO A 35 -4.99 3.79 11.55
CA PRO A 35 -4.55 2.74 10.61
C PRO A 35 -3.96 3.23 9.28
N TYR A 36 -3.79 4.55 9.15
CA TYR A 36 -3.18 5.26 8.04
C TYR A 36 -3.13 6.75 8.45
N HIS A 37 -2.09 7.48 8.04
CA HIS A 37 -2.13 8.95 8.09
C HIS A 37 -2.83 9.41 6.81
N SER A 38 -4.13 9.74 6.90
CA SER A 38 -4.86 10.25 5.74
C SER A 38 -4.28 11.59 5.32
N LEU A 39 -3.51 11.59 4.24
CA LEU A 39 -2.90 12.80 3.70
C LEU A 39 -3.94 13.75 3.06
N SER A 40 -5.13 13.23 2.74
CA SER A 40 -6.27 14.01 2.28
C SER A 40 -7.48 13.80 3.19
N LYS A 41 -8.20 14.88 3.49
CA LYS A 41 -9.52 14.85 4.15
C LYS A 41 -10.64 15.23 3.19
N ASN A 42 -10.32 15.52 1.93
CA ASN A 42 -11.29 15.98 0.94
C ASN A 42 -12.08 14.79 0.36
N PRO A 43 -13.32 15.01 -0.09
CA PRO A 43 -14.11 13.99 -0.78
C PRO A 43 -13.36 13.41 -1.99
N PHE A 44 -13.55 12.11 -2.25
CA PHE A 44 -12.93 11.43 -3.38
C PHE A 44 -13.07 12.15 -4.74
N PRO A 45 -14.21 12.78 -5.10
CA PRO A 45 -14.34 13.53 -6.36
C PRO A 45 -13.37 14.71 -6.53
N GLN A 46 -12.76 15.19 -5.43
CA GLN A 46 -11.76 16.25 -5.46
C GLN A 46 -10.32 15.73 -5.54
N PHE A 47 -10.10 14.41 -5.40
CA PHE A 47 -8.79 13.81 -5.55
C PHE A 47 -8.32 13.98 -7.00
N LYS A 48 -7.13 14.55 -7.18
CA LYS A 48 -6.51 14.74 -8.51
C LYS A 48 -5.35 13.77 -8.71
N SER A 49 -4.40 13.79 -7.79
CA SER A 49 -3.22 12.92 -7.83
C SER A 49 -2.57 12.83 -6.45
N ALA A 50 -1.79 11.77 -6.26
CA ALA A 50 -0.83 11.64 -5.18
C ALA A 50 0.45 11.03 -5.73
N SER A 51 1.59 11.51 -5.27
CA SER A 51 2.90 11.02 -5.66
C SER A 51 3.78 10.98 -4.43
N ILE A 52 4.64 9.96 -4.36
CA ILE A 52 5.60 9.79 -3.29
C ILE A 52 6.96 9.46 -3.88
N THR A 53 8.00 9.84 -3.15
CA THR A 53 9.36 9.38 -3.35
C THR A 53 9.82 8.76 -2.04
N PHE A 54 10.41 7.58 -2.09
CA PHE A 54 10.87 6.88 -0.91
C PHE A 54 12.19 6.18 -1.19
N THR A 55 12.89 5.83 -0.12
CA THR A 55 14.04 4.93 -0.12
C THR A 55 13.78 3.88 0.93
N THR A 56 14.11 2.64 0.64
CA THR A 56 13.89 1.53 1.58
C THR A 56 14.92 0.43 1.33
N THR A 57 15.15 -0.37 2.37
CA THR A 57 16.00 -1.56 2.31
C THR A 57 15.10 -2.79 2.39
N TYR A 58 15.01 -3.54 1.29
CA TYR A 58 14.27 -4.80 1.26
C TYR A 58 15.17 -5.93 1.75
N THR A 59 14.72 -6.71 2.74
CA THR A 59 15.51 -7.81 3.34
C THR A 59 14.78 -9.14 3.32
N HIS A 60 13.45 -9.14 3.26
CA HIS A 60 12.62 -10.33 3.30
C HIS A 60 11.63 -10.39 2.13
N GLN A 61 11.33 -11.61 1.68
CA GLN A 61 10.30 -11.82 0.69
C GLN A 61 8.97 -11.24 1.17
N TYR A 62 8.30 -10.51 0.29
CA TYR A 62 7.09 -9.70 0.52
C TYR A 62 7.28 -8.40 1.29
N ASP A 63 8.51 -7.94 1.49
CA ASP A 63 8.75 -6.56 1.93
C ASP A 63 8.18 -5.58 0.89
N GLN A 64 7.40 -4.62 1.36
CA GLN A 64 6.62 -3.70 0.52
C GLN A 64 6.87 -2.25 0.93
N ALA A 65 6.97 -1.36 -0.06
CA ALA A 65 6.93 0.09 0.14
C ALA A 65 6.21 0.77 -1.02
N GLY A 66 5.36 1.75 -0.72
CA GLY A 66 4.53 2.38 -1.72
C GLY A 66 3.45 3.27 -1.15
N ILE A 67 2.42 3.50 -1.96
CA ILE A 67 1.24 4.28 -1.59
C ILE A 67 0.01 3.36 -1.54
N ILE A 68 -0.91 3.67 -0.63
CA ILE A 68 -2.22 3.04 -0.57
C ILE A 68 -3.33 4.10 -0.63
N LEU A 69 -4.32 3.86 -1.47
CA LEU A 69 -5.56 4.61 -1.52
C LEU A 69 -6.65 3.76 -0.86
N VAL A 70 -7.18 4.22 0.26
CA VAL A 70 -8.26 3.55 0.99
C VAL A 70 -9.57 4.30 0.74
N PHE A 71 -10.57 3.60 0.20
CA PHE A 71 -11.87 4.20 -0.06
C PHE A 71 -12.75 4.05 1.17
N THR A 72 -13.14 5.18 1.78
CA THR A 72 -14.04 5.22 2.92
C THR A 72 -15.46 5.49 2.44
N LYS A 73 -16.31 4.47 2.47
CA LYS A 73 -17.76 4.62 2.35
C LYS A 73 -18.38 4.09 3.64
N PRO A 74 -19.12 4.93 4.40
CA PRO A 74 -19.87 4.45 5.56
C PRO A 74 -20.71 3.22 5.18
N SER A 75 -20.77 2.23 6.07
CA SER A 75 -21.52 0.96 5.92
C SER A 75 -21.15 0.04 4.75
N ALA A 76 -20.06 0.31 4.01
CA ALA A 76 -19.55 -0.60 2.98
C ALA A 76 -18.27 -1.33 3.42
N PRO A 77 -18.00 -2.53 2.89
CA PRO A 77 -16.70 -3.18 3.07
C PRO A 77 -15.55 -2.29 2.59
N ARG A 78 -14.42 -2.36 3.29
CA ARG A 78 -13.19 -1.63 2.96
C ARG A 78 -12.69 -2.04 1.57
N LYS A 79 -12.54 -1.08 0.66
CA LYS A 79 -11.88 -1.22 -0.64
C LYS A 79 -10.58 -0.43 -0.65
N TRP A 80 -9.58 -0.88 -1.40
CA TRP A 80 -8.30 -0.19 -1.48
C TRP A 80 -7.53 -0.53 -2.75
N ILE A 81 -6.57 0.34 -3.08
CA ILE A 81 -5.52 0.08 -4.07
C ILE A 81 -4.19 0.34 -3.38
N LYS A 82 -3.28 -0.64 -3.38
CA LYS A 82 -1.87 -0.41 -3.00
C LYS A 82 -1.00 -0.54 -4.24
N ALA A 83 -0.03 0.35 -4.38
CA ALA A 83 0.92 0.33 -5.49
C ALA A 83 2.30 0.77 -5.01
N GLY A 84 3.33 0.13 -5.52
CA GLY A 84 4.70 0.44 -5.15
C GLY A 84 5.67 -0.65 -5.59
N VAL A 85 6.68 -0.88 -4.77
CA VAL A 85 7.68 -1.91 -4.98
C VAL A 85 7.57 -2.97 -3.90
N GLU A 86 7.62 -4.23 -4.32
CA GLU A 86 7.55 -5.42 -3.47
C GLU A 86 8.72 -6.36 -3.79
N LEU A 87 9.39 -6.86 -2.76
CA LEU A 87 10.43 -7.86 -2.92
C LEU A 87 9.78 -9.23 -3.15
N PHE A 88 9.82 -9.73 -4.38
CA PHE A 88 9.22 -11.01 -4.75
C PHE A 88 10.14 -11.80 -5.66
N ASP A 89 10.35 -13.07 -5.34
CA ASP A 89 11.35 -13.95 -5.98
C ASP A 89 12.75 -13.32 -6.02
N ALA A 90 13.19 -12.82 -4.86
CA ALA A 90 14.49 -12.16 -4.65
C ALA A 90 14.75 -10.92 -5.52
N GLN A 91 13.71 -10.35 -6.15
CA GLN A 91 13.79 -9.15 -6.98
C GLN A 91 12.83 -8.07 -6.50
N SER A 92 13.26 -6.81 -6.52
CA SER A 92 12.36 -5.67 -6.35
C SER A 92 11.48 -5.53 -7.59
N ARG A 93 10.18 -5.75 -7.42
CA ARG A 93 9.19 -5.76 -8.51
C ARG A 93 8.22 -4.60 -8.38
N LEU A 94 7.74 -4.11 -9.51
CA LEU A 94 6.58 -3.23 -9.55
C LEU A 94 5.36 -4.06 -9.17
N SER A 95 4.65 -3.64 -8.13
CA SER A 95 3.52 -4.37 -7.56
C SER A 95 2.32 -3.44 -7.42
N THR A 96 1.17 -3.90 -7.88
CA THR A 96 -0.12 -3.22 -7.68
C THR A 96 -1.17 -4.23 -7.31
N VAL A 97 -1.90 -3.94 -6.24
CA VAL A 97 -3.01 -4.76 -5.77
C VAL A 97 -4.25 -3.91 -5.66
N CYS A 98 -5.29 -4.30 -6.40
CA CYS A 98 -6.61 -3.69 -6.34
C CYS A 98 -7.53 -4.60 -5.51
N CYS A 99 -8.28 -4.02 -4.59
CA CYS A 99 -9.15 -4.77 -3.70
C CYS A 99 -10.55 -4.17 -3.69
N ASP A 100 -11.48 -4.89 -4.33
CA ASP A 100 -12.91 -4.71 -4.14
C ASP A 100 -13.38 -5.64 -3.01
N ASN A 101 -13.93 -6.81 -3.34
CA ASN A 101 -14.26 -7.84 -2.36
C ASN A 101 -13.02 -8.63 -1.94
N TRP A 102 -12.16 -8.95 -2.90
CA TRP A 102 -10.92 -9.73 -2.74
C TRP A 102 -9.78 -9.03 -3.47
N ALA A 103 -8.55 -9.34 -3.07
CA ALA A 103 -7.35 -8.78 -3.68
C ALA A 103 -7.08 -9.42 -5.05
N ASP A 104 -6.81 -8.57 -6.04
CA ASP A 104 -6.27 -8.93 -7.34
C ASP A 104 -4.90 -8.26 -7.51
N TRP A 105 -3.88 -9.04 -7.81
CA TRP A 105 -2.48 -8.64 -7.78
C TRP A 105 -1.82 -8.76 -9.14
N SER A 106 -1.32 -7.63 -9.62
CA SER A 106 -0.45 -7.55 -10.78
C SER A 106 0.98 -7.25 -10.32
N VAL A 107 1.93 -8.03 -10.83
CA VAL A 107 3.36 -7.90 -10.52
C VAL A 107 4.18 -7.99 -11.80
N ALA A 108 5.18 -7.11 -11.92
CA ALA A 108 6.06 -7.06 -13.08
C ALA A 108 7.51 -6.77 -12.66
N ASN A 109 8.46 -7.10 -13.52
CA ASN A 109 9.84 -6.63 -13.35
C ASN A 109 9.85 -5.10 -13.36
N ALA A 110 10.63 -4.50 -12.47
CA ALA A 110 11.04 -3.11 -12.69
C ALA A 110 11.95 -3.11 -13.91
N SER A 111 11.68 -2.25 -14.89
CA SER A 111 12.61 -2.00 -15.99
C SER A 111 13.98 -1.65 -15.40
N PRO A 112 15.10 -2.03 -16.04
CA PRO A 112 16.40 -1.45 -15.69
C PRO A 112 16.26 0.07 -15.67
N ALA A 113 16.83 0.73 -14.66
CA ALA A 113 16.95 2.18 -14.69
C ALA A 113 17.74 2.57 -15.94
N GLU A 114 17.15 3.42 -16.78
CA GLU A 114 17.81 4.00 -17.96
C GLU A 114 18.86 5.03 -17.55
#